data_AF-A0A928PZ05-F1
#
_entry.id   AF-A0A928PZ05-F1
#
_cell.length_a   1.000
_cell.length_b   1.000
_cell.length_c   1.000
_cell.angle_alpha   90.00
_cell.angle_beta   90.00
_cell.angle_gamma   90.00
#
_symmetry.space_group_name_H-M   'P 1'
#
loop_
_entity.id
_entity.type
_entity.pdbx_description
1 polymer ?
#
loop_
_entity_poly.entity_id
_entity_poly.type
_entity_poly.pdbx_seq_one_letter_code
_entity_poly.pdbx_strand_id
1 'polypeptide(L)'
;MDALYILLFALVIILQIVIIIGSLGRKKPEILMREGVFATENMKKRRVSAADIMAAARKKGYFNIADIDTAVLESDGSISILPAAQKRRLEPKDFNFSPVREGMGYPVYQNGVFLFDNLKSVGFTEQKLAEFLRERGYELRDTELIVINENGRVSVF
;
A
#
# COMPACT_ATOMS: atom_id res chain seq x y z
N MET A 1 -14.55 46.38 29.22
CA MET A 1 -13.99 45.29 28.39
C MET A 1 -13.79 44.10 29.29
N ASP A 2 -14.57 43.06 29.06
CA ASP A 2 -14.66 41.92 29.99
C ASP A 2 -13.40 41.06 29.91
N ALA A 3 -12.93 40.56 31.06
CA ALA A 3 -11.76 39.68 31.14
C ALA A 3 -11.86 38.45 30.22
N LEU A 4 -13.09 38.02 29.94
CA LEU A 4 -13.40 36.96 28.97
C LEU A 4 -12.95 37.29 27.55
N TYR A 5 -13.11 38.54 27.12
CA TYR A 5 -12.71 38.99 25.78
C TYR A 5 -11.18 39.01 25.64
N ILE A 6 -10.48 39.45 26.68
CA ILE A 6 -9.01 39.45 26.73
C ILE A 6 -8.49 38.01 26.67
N LEU A 7 -9.11 37.09 27.41
CA LEU A 7 -8.73 35.68 27.41
C LEU A 7 -8.97 35.01 26.05
N LEU A 8 -10.12 35.26 25.42
CA LEU A 8 -10.44 34.74 24.09
C LEU A 8 -9.46 35.28 23.04
N PHE A 9 -9.15 36.58 23.09
CA PHE A 9 -8.21 37.21 22.18
C PHE A 9 -6.79 36.65 22.34
N ALA A 10 -6.32 36.47 23.58
CA ALA A 10 -5.03 35.83 23.87
C ALA A 10 -4.98 34.38 23.37
N LEU A 11 -6.06 33.61 23.54
CA LEU A 11 -6.15 32.23 23.04
C LEU A 11 -6.04 32.17 21.50
N VAL A 12 -6.72 33.08 20.79
CA VAL A 12 -6.63 33.15 19.31
C VAL A 12 -5.22 33.49 18.86
N ILE A 13 -4.54 34.44 19.52
CA ILE A 13 -3.14 34.77 19.24
C ILE A 13 -2.22 33.56 19.46
N ILE A 14 -2.39 32.85 20.58
CA ILE A 14 -1.60 31.66 20.89
C ILE A 14 -1.80 30.58 19.81
N LEU A 15 -3.04 30.32 19.39
CA LEU A 15 -3.32 29.35 18.32
C LEU A 15 -2.68 29.77 16.98
N GLN A 16 -2.73 31.06 16.63
CA GLN A 16 -2.09 31.56 15.41
C GLN A 16 -0.56 31.39 15.46
N ILE A 17 0.07 31.69 16.60
CA ILE A 17 1.51 31.49 16.79
C ILE A 17 1.90 30.02 16.64
N VAL A 18 1.14 29.09 17.24
CA VAL A 18 1.38 27.65 17.12
C VAL A 18 1.31 27.18 15.66
N ILE A 19 0.32 27.66 14.90
CA ILE A 19 0.17 27.34 13.47
C ILE A 19 1.36 27.90 12.66
N ILE A 20 1.79 29.14 12.93
CA ILE A 20 2.92 29.77 12.24
C ILE A 20 4.22 29.01 12.53
N ILE A 21 4.50 28.67 13.79
CA ILE A 21 5.66 27.86 14.19
C ILE A 21 5.63 26.49 13.51
N GLY A 22 4.46 25.83 13.47
CA GLY A 22 4.29 24.57 12.76
C GLY A 22 4.54 24.69 11.25
N SER A 23 4.17 25.81 10.64
CA SER A 23 4.35 26.06 9.20
C SER A 23 5.81 26.30 8.80
N LEU A 24 6.61 26.91 9.68
CA LEU A 24 8.06 27.12 9.50
C LEU A 24 8.85 25.80 9.51
N GLY A 25 8.27 24.73 10.06
CA GLY A 25 8.86 23.39 10.14
C GLY A 25 8.60 22.48 8.94
N ARG A 26 7.80 22.90 7.93
CA ARG A 26 7.50 22.07 6.76
C ARG A 26 8.72 21.97 5.84
N LYS A 27 9.58 20.99 6.12
CA LYS A 27 10.73 20.64 5.30
C LYS A 27 10.22 20.06 3.99
N LYS A 28 10.59 20.66 2.86
CA LYS A 28 10.33 20.06 1.54
C LYS A 28 11.16 18.77 1.38
N PRO A 29 10.67 17.77 0.63
CA PRO A 29 11.46 16.60 0.29
C PRO A 29 12.77 17.01 -0.39
N GLU A 30 13.87 16.32 -0.07
CA GLU A 30 15.20 16.68 -0.56
C GLU A 30 15.96 15.43 -1.04
N ILE A 31 16.49 15.50 -2.25
CA ILE A 31 17.25 14.40 -2.85
C ILE A 31 18.56 14.25 -2.10
N LEU A 32 18.84 13.05 -1.59
CA LEU A 32 20.09 12.68 -0.92
C LEU A 32 21.02 11.90 -1.86
N MET A 33 20.45 11.19 -2.83
CA MET A 33 21.17 10.42 -3.84
C MET A 33 20.32 10.37 -5.11
N ARG A 34 20.93 10.43 -6.29
CA ARG A 34 20.26 10.35 -7.60
C ARG A 34 21.18 9.66 -8.59
N GLU A 35 20.63 8.72 -9.37
CA GLU A 35 21.38 7.97 -10.40
C GLU A 35 22.68 7.35 -9.84
N GLY A 36 22.63 6.84 -8.60
CA GLY A 36 23.81 6.24 -7.96
C GLY A 36 24.77 7.26 -7.29
N VAL A 37 24.54 8.57 -7.42
CA VAL A 37 25.46 9.62 -6.95
C VAL A 37 24.90 10.36 -5.75
N PHE A 38 25.71 10.54 -4.70
CA PHE A 38 25.31 11.28 -3.49
C PHE A 38 25.21 12.78 -3.71
N ALA A 39 24.08 13.36 -3.32
CA ALA A 39 23.87 14.80 -3.23
C ALA A 39 24.49 15.34 -1.93
N THR A 40 25.83 15.36 -1.90
CA THR A 40 26.64 15.61 -0.69
C THR A 40 26.25 16.92 0.03
N GLU A 41 25.92 17.98 -0.71
CA GLU A 41 25.52 19.27 -0.12
C GLU A 41 24.18 19.19 0.62
N ASN A 42 23.21 18.47 0.05
CA ASN A 42 21.91 18.22 0.69
C ASN A 42 22.08 17.34 1.93
N MET A 43 22.90 16.28 1.82
CA MET A 43 23.23 15.39 2.94
C MET A 43 23.88 16.14 4.10
N LYS A 44 24.87 17.01 3.83
CA LYS A 44 25.48 17.88 4.86
C LYS A 44 24.46 18.81 5.50
N LYS A 45 23.69 19.53 4.68
CA LYS A 45 22.66 20.48 5.14
C LYS A 45 21.60 19.80 6.02
N ARG A 46 21.24 18.56 5.70
CA ARG A 46 20.24 17.77 6.44
C ARG A 46 20.82 16.88 7.52
N ARG A 47 22.16 16.86 7.66
CA ARG A 47 22.90 15.99 8.60
C ARG A 47 22.54 14.51 8.43
N VAL A 48 22.40 14.08 7.18
CA VAL A 48 22.12 12.69 6.80
C VAL A 48 23.40 12.06 6.27
N SER A 49 23.72 10.87 6.75
CA SER A 49 24.88 10.08 6.34
C SER A 49 24.50 9.03 5.29
N ALA A 50 25.50 8.47 4.61
CA ALA A 50 25.30 7.30 3.76
C ALA A 50 24.78 6.09 4.56
N ALA A 51 25.12 5.99 5.85
CA ALA A 51 24.63 4.93 6.73
C ALA A 51 23.12 5.03 6.98
N ASP A 52 22.56 6.24 7.03
CA ASP A 52 21.12 6.45 7.18
C ASP A 52 20.36 6.02 5.92
N ILE A 53 20.90 6.35 4.74
CA ILE A 53 20.37 5.88 3.45
C ILE A 53 20.41 4.33 3.41
N MET A 54 21.54 3.74 3.82
CA MET A 54 21.67 2.28 3.89
C MET A 54 20.72 1.64 4.89
N ALA A 55 20.47 2.27 6.04
CA ALA A 55 19.50 1.77 7.01
C ALA A 55 18.07 1.76 6.44
N ALA A 56 17.69 2.82 5.70
CA ALA A 56 16.42 2.87 4.99
C ALA A 56 16.33 1.84 3.86
N ALA A 57 17.41 1.67 3.09
CA ALA A 57 17.52 0.66 2.02
C ALA A 57 17.34 -0.76 2.54
N ARG A 58 17.97 -1.11 3.67
CA ARG A 58 17.84 -2.44 4.30
C ARG A 58 16.42 -2.73 4.74
N LYS A 59 15.68 -1.74 5.25
CA LYS A 59 14.25 -1.89 5.59
C LYS A 59 13.39 -2.26 4.36
N LYS A 60 13.87 -1.97 3.15
CA LYS A 60 13.23 -2.33 1.87
C LYS A 60 13.83 -3.57 1.21
N GLY A 61 14.81 -4.23 1.84
CA GLY A 61 15.46 -5.45 1.35
C GLY A 61 16.72 -5.22 0.50
N TYR A 62 17.22 -3.99 0.39
CA TYR A 62 18.45 -3.68 -0.36
C TYR A 62 19.63 -3.54 0.60
N PHE A 63 20.65 -4.40 0.44
CA PHE A 63 21.81 -4.47 1.36
C PHE A 63 23.08 -3.85 0.78
N ASN A 64 23.09 -3.48 -0.50
CA ASN A 64 24.19 -2.80 -1.16
C ASN A 64 23.76 -1.41 -1.62
N ILE A 65 24.58 -0.39 -1.36
CA ILE A 65 24.31 0.98 -1.81
C ILE A 65 24.24 1.08 -3.33
N ALA A 66 25.00 0.24 -4.05
CA ALA A 66 24.98 0.18 -5.51
C ALA A 66 23.65 -0.33 -6.08
N ASP A 67 22.78 -0.91 -5.25
CA ASP A 67 21.44 -1.32 -5.65
C ASP A 67 20.44 -0.15 -5.60
N ILE A 68 20.85 1.02 -5.12
CA ILE A 68 20.01 2.21 -4.97
C ILE A 68 20.30 3.19 -6.10
N ASP A 69 19.25 3.65 -6.78
CA ASP A 69 19.35 4.71 -7.77
C ASP A 69 19.17 6.07 -7.10
N THR A 70 18.03 6.24 -6.42
CA THR A 70 17.63 7.52 -5.83
C THR A 70 17.20 7.33 -4.38
N ALA A 71 17.61 8.24 -3.50
CA ALA A 71 17.16 8.34 -2.13
C ALA A 71 16.67 9.77 -1.84
N VAL A 72 15.50 9.89 -1.24
CA VAL A 72 14.88 11.19 -0.91
C VAL A 72 14.57 11.24 0.58
N LEU A 73 14.98 12.33 1.23
CA LEU A 73 14.52 12.67 2.57
C LEU A 73 13.15 13.31 2.47
N GLU A 74 12.12 12.64 2.97
CA GLU A 74 10.74 13.12 2.97
C GLU A 74 10.48 14.18 4.05
N SER A 75 9.35 14.88 3.93
CA SER A 75 8.95 15.94 4.86
C SER A 75 8.76 15.47 6.30
N ASP A 76 8.42 14.20 6.50
CA ASP A 76 8.26 13.55 7.81
C ASP A 76 9.59 13.05 8.40
N GLY A 77 10.70 13.21 7.68
CA GLY A 77 12.03 12.74 8.07
C GLY A 77 12.32 11.28 7.71
N SER A 78 11.38 10.58 7.08
CA SER A 78 11.65 9.27 6.50
C SER A 78 12.54 9.39 5.24
N ILE A 79 13.23 8.30 4.89
CA ILE A 79 13.99 8.22 3.64
C ILE A 79 13.29 7.23 2.72
N SER A 80 12.80 7.72 1.58
CA SER A 80 12.28 6.87 0.51
C SER A 80 13.43 6.42 -0.39
N ILE A 81 13.31 5.20 -0.91
CA ILE A 81 14.35 4.50 -1.66
C ILE A 81 13.77 4.05 -2.99
N LEU A 82 14.36 4.53 -4.08
CA LEU A 82 14.16 4.01 -5.42
C LEU A 82 15.35 3.10 -5.76
N PRO A 83 15.15 1.77 -5.88
CA PRO A 83 16.20 0.86 -6.33
C PRO A 83 16.57 1.09 -7.80
N ALA A 84 17.78 0.68 -8.17
CA ALA A 84 18.20 0.58 -9.56
C ALA A 84 17.24 -0.32 -10.37
N ALA A 85 17.07 -0.02 -11.66
CA ALA A 85 16.13 -0.73 -12.53
C ALA A 85 16.38 -2.25 -12.59
N GLN A 86 17.63 -2.69 -12.47
CA GLN A 86 18.02 -4.10 -12.44
C GLN A 86 17.78 -4.79 -11.08
N LYS A 87 17.41 -4.04 -10.05
CA LYS A 87 17.23 -4.50 -8.67
C LYS A 87 15.80 -4.39 -8.18
N ARG A 88 14.95 -3.59 -8.84
CA ARG A 88 13.52 -3.51 -8.52
C ARG A 88 12.81 -4.83 -8.87
N ARG A 89 11.63 -5.02 -8.26
CA ARG A 89 10.72 -6.09 -8.65
C ARG A 89 10.28 -5.91 -10.10
N LEU A 90 10.10 -7.03 -10.79
CA LEU A 90 9.50 -7.06 -12.11
C LEU A 90 8.02 -6.70 -12.02
N GLU A 91 7.57 -5.87 -12.95
CA GLU A 91 6.18 -5.52 -13.16
C GLU A 91 5.72 -6.12 -14.50
N PRO A 92 4.43 -6.45 -14.68
CA PRO A 92 3.94 -7.02 -15.94
C PRO A 92 4.29 -6.21 -17.19
N LYS A 93 4.38 -4.88 -17.05
CA LYS A 93 4.79 -3.96 -18.12
C LYS A 93 6.21 -4.23 -18.65
N ASP A 94 7.08 -4.88 -17.87
CA ASP A 94 8.43 -5.28 -18.28
C ASP A 94 8.39 -6.40 -19.35
N PHE A 95 7.28 -7.11 -19.48
CA PHE A 95 7.08 -8.25 -20.39
C PHE A 95 6.05 -7.98 -21.49
N ASN A 96 5.59 -6.73 -21.65
CA ASN A 96 4.60 -6.32 -22.65
C ASN A 96 3.30 -7.17 -22.67
N PHE A 97 2.83 -7.60 -21.50
CA PHE A 97 1.51 -8.20 -21.33
C PHE A 97 0.75 -7.54 -20.18
N SER A 98 -0.58 -7.62 -20.26
CA SER A 98 -1.48 -7.17 -19.20
C SER A 98 -2.02 -8.40 -18.46
N PRO A 99 -1.77 -8.54 -17.14
CA PRO A 99 -2.36 -9.61 -16.36
C PRO A 99 -3.88 -9.55 -16.46
N VAL A 100 -4.51 -10.72 -16.47
CA VAL A 100 -5.97 -10.81 -16.35
C VAL A 100 -6.34 -10.27 -14.97
N ARG A 101 -7.25 -9.29 -14.92
CA ARG A 101 -7.77 -8.74 -13.65
C ARG A 101 -8.28 -9.88 -12.79
N GLU A 102 -7.79 -10.00 -11.57
CA GLU A 102 -8.40 -10.90 -10.59
C GLU A 102 -9.79 -10.35 -10.21
N GLY A 103 -10.84 -11.14 -10.46
CA GLY A 103 -12.18 -10.82 -10.03
C GLY A 103 -12.32 -10.94 -8.51
N MET A 104 -13.17 -10.10 -7.90
CA MET A 104 -13.50 -10.22 -6.48
C MET A 104 -14.19 -11.57 -6.23
N GLY A 105 -13.76 -12.28 -5.18
CA GLY A 105 -14.40 -13.52 -4.72
C GLY A 105 -15.59 -13.24 -3.82
N TYR A 106 -16.72 -13.88 -4.10
CA TYR A 106 -17.93 -13.83 -3.27
C TYR A 106 -18.17 -15.21 -2.66
N PRO A 107 -18.39 -15.30 -1.33
CA PRO A 107 -18.82 -16.55 -0.72
C PRO A 107 -20.23 -16.88 -1.23
N VAL A 108 -20.41 -18.07 -1.79
CA VAL A 108 -21.71 -18.53 -2.31
C VAL A 108 -22.32 -19.66 -1.50
N TYR A 109 -21.50 -20.33 -0.70
CA TYR A 109 -21.91 -21.32 0.28
C TYR A 109 -20.98 -21.20 1.47
N GLN A 110 -21.53 -21.16 2.68
CA GLN A 110 -20.75 -21.06 3.91
C GLN A 110 -21.51 -21.71 5.06
N ASN A 111 -20.82 -22.54 5.85
CA ASN A 111 -21.36 -23.18 7.06
C ASN A 111 -22.69 -23.91 6.82
N GLY A 112 -22.81 -24.67 5.72
CA GLY A 112 -24.04 -25.38 5.40
C GLY A 112 -25.12 -24.58 4.68
N VAL A 113 -24.91 -23.27 4.46
CA VAL A 113 -25.95 -22.36 3.93
C VAL A 113 -25.51 -21.73 2.61
N PHE A 114 -26.41 -21.74 1.62
CA PHE A 114 -26.22 -21.01 0.37
C PHE A 114 -26.51 -19.52 0.52
N LEU A 115 -25.63 -18.70 -0.06
CA LEU A 115 -25.73 -17.25 -0.12
C LEU A 115 -26.22 -16.86 -1.52
N PHE A 116 -27.54 -16.94 -1.74
CA PHE A 116 -28.15 -16.82 -3.06
C PHE A 116 -27.92 -15.47 -3.75
N ASP A 117 -27.90 -14.38 -2.99
CA ASP A 117 -27.61 -13.05 -3.54
C ASP A 117 -26.20 -12.98 -4.14
N ASN A 118 -25.23 -13.65 -3.51
CA ASN A 118 -23.86 -13.73 -4.02
C ASN A 118 -23.77 -14.64 -5.25
N LEU A 119 -24.46 -15.78 -5.22
CA LEU A 119 -24.53 -16.72 -6.35
C LEU A 119 -25.11 -16.03 -7.61
N LYS A 120 -26.17 -15.23 -7.43
CA LYS A 120 -26.78 -14.44 -8.51
C LYS A 120 -25.85 -13.34 -9.00
N SER A 121 -25.17 -12.64 -8.09
CA SER A 121 -24.24 -11.56 -8.40
C SER A 121 -23.06 -12.02 -9.28
N VAL A 122 -22.61 -13.27 -9.12
CA VAL A 122 -21.53 -13.87 -9.94
C VAL A 122 -22.04 -14.62 -11.17
N GLY A 123 -23.35 -14.56 -11.46
CA GLY A 123 -23.95 -15.21 -12.64
C GLY A 123 -23.98 -16.74 -12.57
N PHE A 124 -23.90 -17.33 -11.38
CA PHE A 124 -24.03 -18.77 -11.17
C PHE A 124 -25.46 -19.14 -10.78
N THR A 125 -25.84 -20.38 -11.12
CA THR A 125 -27.04 -21.02 -10.60
C THR A 125 -26.66 -22.17 -9.68
N GLU A 126 -27.57 -22.59 -8.82
CA GLU A 126 -27.36 -23.76 -7.96
C GLU A 126 -27.08 -25.01 -8.78
N GLN A 127 -27.75 -25.19 -9.93
CA GLN A 127 -27.50 -26.33 -10.81
C GLN A 127 -26.07 -26.32 -11.34
N LYS A 128 -25.57 -25.18 -11.83
CA LYS A 128 -24.18 -25.06 -12.32
C LYS A 128 -23.16 -25.35 -11.23
N LEU A 129 -23.43 -24.88 -10.01
CA LEU A 129 -22.55 -25.15 -8.88
C LEU A 129 -22.59 -26.63 -8.49
N ALA A 130 -23.77 -27.25 -8.43
CA ALA A 130 -23.92 -28.67 -8.13
C ALA A 130 -23.24 -29.56 -9.19
N GLU A 131 -23.36 -29.22 -10.47
CA GLU A 131 -22.65 -29.88 -11.57
C GLU A 131 -21.13 -29.77 -11.38
N PHE A 132 -20.62 -28.57 -11.12
CA PHE A 132 -19.19 -28.35 -10.86
C PHE A 132 -18.67 -29.19 -9.69
N LEU A 133 -19.39 -29.19 -8.55
CA LEU A 133 -18.99 -29.96 -7.38
C LEU A 133 -18.96 -31.46 -7.69
N ARG A 134 -19.99 -31.96 -8.36
CA ARG A 134 -20.08 -33.38 -8.76
C ARG A 134 -18.95 -33.78 -9.70
N GLU A 135 -18.66 -32.98 -10.73
CA GLU A 135 -17.58 -33.27 -11.70
C GLU A 135 -16.19 -33.29 -11.05
N ARG A 136 -16.01 -32.49 -9.99
CA ARG A 136 -14.74 -32.40 -9.25
C ARG A 136 -14.67 -33.31 -8.02
N GLY A 137 -15.73 -34.07 -7.74
CA GLY A 137 -15.79 -35.00 -6.61
C GLY A 137 -15.90 -34.32 -5.24
N TYR A 138 -16.42 -33.09 -5.20
CA TYR A 138 -16.72 -32.39 -3.94
C TYR A 138 -18.12 -32.71 -3.45
N GLU A 139 -18.25 -32.87 -2.14
CA GLU A 139 -19.54 -33.06 -1.48
C GLU A 139 -19.84 -31.88 -0.55
N LEU A 140 -21.07 -31.34 -0.62
CA LEU A 140 -21.47 -30.18 0.19
C LEU A 140 -21.38 -30.43 1.71
N ARG A 141 -21.56 -31.68 2.15
CA ARG A 141 -21.48 -32.05 3.57
C ARG A 141 -20.08 -31.89 4.17
N ASP A 142 -19.06 -31.98 3.32
CA ASP A 142 -17.64 -31.90 3.71
C ASP A 142 -17.02 -30.55 3.31
N THR A 143 -17.85 -29.60 2.89
CA THR A 143 -17.44 -28.27 2.44
C THR A 143 -17.83 -27.24 3.50
N GLU A 144 -16.88 -26.40 3.92
CA GLU A 144 -17.17 -25.29 4.84
C GLU A 144 -17.45 -23.99 4.08
N LEU A 145 -16.79 -23.79 2.94
CA LEU A 145 -16.87 -22.56 2.17
C LEU A 145 -16.68 -22.80 0.66
N ILE A 146 -17.56 -22.20 -0.13
CA ILE A 146 -17.38 -22.07 -1.58
C ILE A 146 -17.30 -20.59 -1.92
N VAL A 147 -16.24 -20.20 -2.62
CA VAL A 147 -16.05 -18.84 -3.15
C VAL A 147 -16.05 -18.90 -4.67
N ILE A 148 -16.84 -18.04 -5.29
CA ILE A 148 -16.83 -17.84 -6.74
C ILE A 148 -16.43 -16.40 -7.00
N ASN A 149 -15.45 -16.18 -7.88
CA ASN A 149 -15.08 -14.82 -8.27
C ASN A 149 -15.79 -14.33 -9.53
N GLU A 150 -15.72 -13.03 -9.79
CA GLU A 150 -16.33 -12.38 -10.98
C GLU A 150 -15.87 -12.99 -12.32
N ASN A 151 -14.73 -13.70 -12.34
CA ASN A 151 -14.21 -14.38 -13.52
C ASN A 151 -14.71 -15.84 -13.64
N GLY A 152 -15.60 -16.27 -12.75
CA GLY A 152 -16.16 -17.62 -12.71
C GLY A 152 -15.24 -18.68 -12.11
N ARG A 153 -14.14 -18.30 -11.44
CA ARG A 153 -13.27 -19.25 -10.75
C ARG A 153 -13.93 -19.68 -9.45
N VAL A 154 -14.20 -20.98 -9.33
CA VAL A 154 -14.73 -21.62 -8.13
C VAL A 154 -13.57 -22.14 -7.26
N SER A 155 -13.60 -21.82 -5.97
CA SER A 155 -12.70 -22.33 -4.94
C SER A 155 -13.52 -22.97 -3.83
N VAL A 156 -13.16 -24.18 -3.43
CA VAL A 156 -13.84 -24.99 -2.41
C VAL A 156 -12.88 -25.21 -1.26
N PHE A 157 -13.34 -24.94 -0.04
CA PHE A 157 -12.58 -25.07 1.21
C PHE A 157 -13.37 -25.90 2.22
#